data_AF-A0A4R7VXW7-F1
#
_entry.id   AF-A0A4R7VXW7-F1
#
_cell.length_a   1.000
_cell.length_b   1.000
_cell.length_c   1.000
_cell.angle_alpha   90.00
_cell.angle_beta   90.00
_cell.angle_gamma   90.00
#
_symmetry.space_group_name_H-M   'P 1'
#
loop_
_entity.id
_entity.type
_entity.pdbx_description
1 polymer ?
#
loop_
_entity_poly.entity_id
_entity_poly.type
_entity_poly.pdbx_seq_one_letter_code
_entity_poly.pdbx_strand_id
1 'polypeptide(L)'
;MSAYLSRRRRRWGAAALAATTVATGLAFAAATPTVAAAAPSAAAALPNGFRSIGYMPSWAGSVNSVQYSKLTHINYAFVLPNSNGTLQGVPDGGKLSSLVSLGHSNGVKVSLSIGGWNDGNDSAFEALAANSGSRTTFVNSVVSVLNQYGLDGVDIDWEYPDPGTSGNNYTALMQQLSNTLHGQGKLLTAAVVSEGGTANGVQPAVFGYVDWLNIMAYDGGSPHANYDWSIASANFWKGRGLPANKTVLGVPFYSRPGYLTYSQLVAMDPANANRDCTTANGAQQCYNGIPTIKRKTQWAMANAGGMMNWELSQDTTGSTSLVSAIYETATGGGGNPPTGRTGPITGIAGKCVDVAAASSANGAAIQLYTCNGTNAQSWTVSSDGTLRALGKCMDIAAAGTANGTVVQLYDCNGTGAQVWQAQSNGTLRNPTSGRCLDATGNSSADATRLQIWDCFASSNQVWRLPA
;
A
#
# COMPACT_ATOMS: atom_id res chain seq x y z
N MET A 1 12.04 -1.71 82.00
CA MET A 1 11.81 -0.71 83.07
C MET A 1 10.70 0.20 82.58
N SER A 2 9.45 -0.01 83.04
CA SER A 2 8.73 0.81 84.04
C SER A 2 8.66 2.30 83.63
N ALA A 3 7.54 3.01 83.65
CA ALA A 3 6.20 2.82 84.22
C ALA A 3 5.30 3.92 83.59
N TYR A 4 4.07 3.61 83.18
CA TYR A 4 2.83 3.98 83.89
C TYR A 4 2.73 5.43 84.39
N LEU A 5 1.75 6.19 83.87
CA LEU A 5 0.97 7.15 84.68
C LEU A 5 -0.49 7.17 84.22
N SER A 6 -1.35 6.76 85.15
CA SER A 6 -2.80 6.71 85.10
C SER A 6 -3.45 8.03 85.53
N ARG A 7 -4.71 8.29 85.12
CA ARG A 7 -5.80 8.87 85.95
C ARG A 7 -7.14 8.78 85.18
N ARG A 8 -8.00 7.79 85.48
CA ARG A 8 -9.22 7.87 86.34
C ARG A 8 -10.19 9.01 85.97
N ARG A 9 -11.27 8.69 85.25
CA ARG A 9 -12.67 8.39 85.71
C ARG A 9 -13.52 9.62 86.05
N ARG A 10 -14.68 9.75 85.39
CA ARG A 10 -15.99 9.95 86.03
C ARG A 10 -17.15 9.59 85.08
N ARG A 11 -18.07 8.78 85.61
CA ARG A 11 -19.36 8.32 85.03
C ARG A 11 -20.46 9.28 85.44
N TRP A 12 -21.35 9.64 84.51
CA TRP A 12 -22.79 9.95 84.66
C TRP A 12 -23.39 9.61 83.28
N GLY A 13 -24.51 8.94 83.06
CA GLY A 13 -25.69 8.69 83.86
C GLY A 13 -26.92 8.97 82.97
N ALA A 14 -27.77 7.96 82.79
CA ALA A 14 -29.15 8.00 82.31
C ALA A 14 -29.45 8.22 80.81
N ALA A 15 -30.29 7.30 80.32
CA ALA A 15 -31.02 7.29 79.07
C ALA A 15 -32.11 8.37 79.02
N ALA A 16 -32.55 8.77 77.83
CA ALA A 16 -33.90 8.47 77.33
C ALA A 16 -34.25 9.23 76.04
N LEU A 17 -35.25 8.66 75.36
CA LEU A 17 -36.10 9.14 74.27
C LEU A 17 -35.54 9.06 72.84
N ALA A 18 -35.99 7.99 72.19
CA ALA A 18 -36.16 7.90 70.76
C ALA A 18 -37.12 8.99 70.24
N ALA A 19 -36.70 9.67 69.18
CA ALA A 19 -37.58 10.27 68.20
C ALA A 19 -37.03 9.89 66.83
N THR A 20 -37.79 9.05 66.14
CA THR A 20 -37.55 8.58 64.78
C THR A 20 -37.72 9.73 63.79
N THR A 21 -36.62 10.29 63.31
CA THR A 21 -36.58 11.01 62.04
C THR A 21 -36.05 10.05 60.97
N VAL A 22 -36.90 9.64 60.05
CA VAL A 22 -36.49 8.94 58.83
C VAL A 22 -35.75 9.97 57.96
N ALA A 23 -34.42 10.01 58.09
CA ALA A 23 -33.55 10.65 57.12
C ALA A 23 -33.09 9.56 56.15
N THR A 24 -33.56 9.63 54.91
CA THR A 24 -33.03 8.86 53.78
C THR A 24 -31.60 9.32 53.50
N GLY A 25 -30.64 8.72 54.22
CA GLY A 25 -29.21 8.86 53.94
C GLY A 25 -28.85 8.02 52.73
N LEU A 26 -28.73 8.65 51.57
CA LEU A 26 -28.02 8.09 50.42
C LEU A 26 -26.54 7.95 50.81
N ALA A 27 -26.11 6.73 51.12
CA ALA A 27 -24.70 6.40 51.24
C ALA A 27 -24.06 6.52 49.85
N PHE A 28 -23.35 7.60 49.59
CA PHE A 28 -22.42 7.68 48.47
C PHE A 28 -21.24 6.74 48.77
N ALA A 29 -21.33 5.50 48.30
CA ALA A 29 -20.15 4.67 48.12
C ALA A 29 -19.27 5.35 47.07
N ALA A 30 -18.13 5.90 47.50
CA ALA A 30 -17.12 6.41 46.59
C ALA A 30 -16.56 5.23 45.79
N ALA A 31 -17.09 5.01 44.58
CA ALA A 31 -16.51 4.10 43.63
C ALA A 31 -15.16 4.67 43.19
N THR A 32 -14.07 4.01 43.57
CA THR A 32 -12.77 4.23 42.94
C THR A 32 -12.92 3.97 41.45
N PRO A 33 -12.53 4.91 40.55
CA PRO A 33 -12.61 4.65 39.13
C PRO A 33 -11.60 3.55 38.81
N THR A 34 -12.09 2.36 38.51
CA THR A 34 -11.30 1.35 37.82
C THR A 34 -11.00 1.95 36.45
N VAL A 35 -9.74 2.34 36.23
CA VAL A 35 -9.24 2.65 34.89
C VAL A 35 -9.40 1.37 34.10
N ALA A 36 -10.44 1.31 33.26
CA ALA A 36 -10.57 0.24 32.29
C ALA A 36 -9.30 0.26 31.44
N ALA A 37 -8.57 -0.85 31.42
CA ALA A 37 -7.50 -1.04 30.46
C ALA A 37 -8.09 -0.75 29.07
N ALA A 38 -7.46 0.17 28.32
CA ALA A 38 -7.88 0.46 26.96
C ALA A 38 -7.94 -0.87 26.21
N ALA A 39 -9.08 -1.16 25.58
CA ALA A 39 -9.19 -2.30 24.69
C ALA A 39 -8.04 -2.20 23.66
N PRO A 40 -7.35 -3.31 23.34
CA PRO A 40 -6.29 -3.29 22.34
C PRO A 40 -6.82 -2.61 21.07
N SER A 41 -6.07 -1.64 20.54
CA SER A 41 -6.37 -1.05 19.24
C SER A 41 -6.40 -2.20 18.25
N ALA A 42 -7.57 -2.51 17.69
CA ALA A 42 -7.67 -3.54 16.68
C ALA A 42 -6.73 -3.21 15.51
N ALA A 43 -6.19 -4.24 14.87
CA ALA A 43 -5.41 -4.12 13.64
C ALA A 43 -6.16 -3.27 12.61
N ALA A 44 -5.44 -2.73 11.63
CA ALA A 44 -6.07 -2.13 10.46
C ALA A 44 -7.00 -3.16 9.79
N ALA A 45 -8.29 -3.09 10.05
CA ALA A 45 -9.30 -3.90 9.36
C ALA A 45 -9.53 -3.30 7.97
N LEU A 46 -8.60 -3.58 7.05
CA LEU A 46 -8.68 -3.07 5.69
C LEU A 46 -9.75 -3.84 4.90
N PRO A 47 -10.49 -3.18 3.99
CA PRO A 47 -11.58 -3.80 3.25
C PRO A 47 -11.14 -5.06 2.50
N ASN A 48 -12.03 -6.06 2.43
CA ASN A 48 -11.86 -7.26 1.62
C ASN A 48 -10.56 -8.07 1.89
N GLY A 49 -10.01 -7.97 3.11
CA GLY A 49 -8.77 -8.67 3.47
C GLY A 49 -7.51 -8.08 2.83
N PHE A 50 -7.56 -6.83 2.39
CA PHE A 50 -6.41 -6.12 1.83
C PHE A 50 -5.28 -6.02 2.86
N ARG A 51 -4.03 -6.22 2.42
CA ARG A 51 -2.86 -6.23 3.32
C ARG A 51 -2.06 -4.93 3.20
N SER A 52 -1.59 -4.43 4.35
CA SER A 52 -0.61 -3.36 4.45
C SER A 52 0.58 -3.92 5.22
N ILE A 53 1.65 -4.22 4.49
CA ILE A 53 2.80 -4.99 4.98
C ILE A 53 4.02 -4.06 5.02
N GLY A 54 4.74 -4.05 6.13
CA GLY A 54 6.00 -3.32 6.25
C GLY A 54 7.17 -4.21 6.60
N TYR A 55 8.32 -3.96 5.99
CA TYR A 55 9.58 -4.55 6.44
C TYR A 55 10.18 -3.68 7.56
N MET A 56 10.64 -4.33 8.64
CA MET A 56 11.38 -3.70 9.73
C MET A 56 12.77 -4.34 9.80
N PRO A 57 13.83 -3.65 9.34
CA PRO A 57 15.18 -4.19 9.44
C PRO A 57 15.65 -4.22 10.89
N SER A 58 16.53 -5.16 11.21
CA SER A 58 17.13 -5.31 12.53
C SER A 58 18.05 -4.13 12.83
N TRP A 59 18.77 -3.63 11.83
CA TRP A 59 19.78 -2.57 11.95
C TRP A 59 19.24 -1.14 11.98
N ALA A 60 17.98 -0.89 11.62
CA ALA A 60 17.43 0.48 11.53
C ALA A 60 16.00 0.57 12.05
N GLY A 61 15.61 1.77 12.48
CA GLY A 61 14.27 2.05 13.00
C GLY A 61 14.03 1.58 14.44
N SER A 62 12.99 2.15 15.04
CA SER A 62 12.51 1.84 16.38
C SER A 62 11.12 1.23 16.33
N VAL A 63 10.91 0.16 17.10
CA VAL A 63 9.59 -0.50 17.23
C VAL A 63 8.53 0.43 17.81
N ASN A 64 8.92 1.48 18.55
CA ASN A 64 7.99 2.46 19.12
C ASN A 64 7.53 3.50 18.09
N SER A 65 8.23 3.64 16.96
CA SER A 65 7.88 4.57 15.90
C SER A 65 6.95 3.96 14.84
N VAL A 66 6.68 2.65 14.94
CA VAL A 66 5.83 1.94 13.99
C VAL A 66 4.38 2.39 14.13
N GLN A 67 3.76 2.70 12.99
CA GLN A 67 2.35 3.10 12.91
C GLN A 67 1.44 1.86 12.87
N TYR A 68 1.43 1.07 13.95
CA TYR A 68 0.77 -0.25 13.99
C TYR A 68 -0.69 -0.25 13.53
N SER A 69 -1.46 0.78 13.88
CA SER A 69 -2.87 0.91 13.49
C SER A 69 -3.11 1.03 11.97
N LYS A 70 -2.04 1.13 11.18
CA LYS A 70 -2.06 1.27 9.71
C LYS A 70 -1.49 0.06 8.98
N LEU A 71 -1.03 -0.94 9.72
CA LEU A 71 -0.41 -2.15 9.20
C LEU A 71 -1.27 -3.37 9.54
N THR A 72 -1.16 -4.40 8.72
CA THR A 72 -1.74 -5.73 9.01
C THR A 72 -0.66 -6.75 9.30
N HIS A 73 0.52 -6.61 8.67
CA HIS A 73 1.66 -7.50 8.86
C HIS A 73 2.97 -6.72 8.92
N ILE A 74 3.94 -7.25 9.65
CA ILE A 74 5.32 -6.78 9.65
C ILE A 74 6.25 -7.96 9.43
N ASN A 75 7.18 -7.82 8.48
CA ASN A 75 8.25 -8.76 8.25
C ASN A 75 9.53 -8.22 8.91
N TYR A 76 10.04 -8.91 9.93
CA TYR A 76 11.29 -8.56 10.59
C TYR A 76 12.48 -9.07 9.78
N ALA A 77 13.29 -8.15 9.26
CA ALA A 77 14.38 -8.42 8.32
C ALA A 77 15.75 -8.24 8.99
N PHE A 78 16.76 -9.08 8.80
CA PHE A 78 16.71 -10.43 8.27
C PHE A 78 17.43 -11.37 9.22
N VAL A 79 17.07 -12.65 9.14
CA VAL A 79 17.91 -13.74 9.61
C VAL A 79 18.53 -14.42 8.40
N LEU A 80 19.81 -14.76 8.45
CA LEU A 80 20.46 -15.49 7.37
C LEU A 80 20.44 -17.00 7.61
N PRO A 81 20.28 -17.83 6.57
CA PRO A 81 20.47 -19.26 6.69
C PRO A 81 21.95 -19.65 6.66
N ASN A 82 22.25 -20.85 7.14
CA ASN A 82 23.49 -21.56 6.88
C ASN A 82 23.26 -22.67 5.83
N SER A 83 24.31 -23.07 5.12
CA SER A 83 24.24 -24.10 4.06
C SER A 83 23.78 -25.48 4.55
N ASN A 84 23.91 -25.78 5.84
CA ASN A 84 23.44 -27.02 6.47
C ASN A 84 21.94 -26.97 6.87
N GLY A 85 21.25 -25.87 6.55
CA GLY A 85 19.85 -25.65 6.91
C GLY A 85 19.65 -25.09 8.32
N THR A 86 20.67 -24.86 9.13
CA THR A 86 20.46 -24.11 10.39
C THR A 86 20.26 -22.61 10.09
N LEU A 87 19.70 -21.87 11.04
CA LEU A 87 19.66 -20.40 10.97
C LEU A 87 20.84 -19.80 11.73
N GLN A 88 21.34 -18.67 11.25
CA GLN A 88 22.20 -17.81 12.05
C GLN A 88 21.42 -17.20 13.22
N GLY A 89 22.13 -16.66 14.22
CA GLY A 89 21.49 -16.02 15.36
C GLY A 89 20.61 -14.85 14.93
N VAL A 90 19.41 -14.74 15.51
CA VAL A 90 18.47 -13.65 15.21
C VAL A 90 19.11 -12.31 15.55
N PRO A 91 19.37 -11.42 14.56
CA PRO A 91 19.93 -10.11 14.84
C PRO A 91 18.96 -9.28 15.67
N ASP A 92 19.45 -8.72 16.78
CA ASP A 92 18.66 -7.95 17.74
C ASP A 92 17.35 -8.65 18.17
N GLY A 93 17.48 -9.81 18.80
CA GLY A 93 16.32 -10.57 19.32
C GLY A 93 15.48 -9.79 20.36
N GLY A 94 16.07 -8.79 21.02
CA GLY A 94 15.34 -7.89 21.94
C GLY A 94 14.36 -6.98 21.18
N LYS A 95 14.81 -6.40 20.07
CA LYS A 95 13.95 -5.64 19.16
C LYS A 95 12.87 -6.52 18.54
N LEU A 96 13.19 -7.74 18.08
CA LEU A 96 12.18 -8.68 17.58
C LEU A 96 11.12 -8.98 18.63
N SER A 97 11.51 -9.32 19.86
CA SER A 97 10.57 -9.62 20.95
C SER A 97 9.65 -8.44 21.26
N SER A 98 10.20 -7.23 21.22
CA SER A 98 9.44 -5.99 21.43
C SER A 98 8.47 -5.73 20.28
N LEU A 99 8.90 -5.97 19.03
CA LEU A 99 8.08 -5.85 17.83
C LEU A 99 6.91 -6.83 17.84
N VAL A 100 7.15 -8.10 18.19
CA VAL A 100 6.09 -9.11 18.32
C VAL A 100 5.07 -8.67 19.37
N SER A 101 5.55 -8.28 20.56
CA SER A 101 4.68 -7.85 21.66
C SER A 101 3.80 -6.65 21.27
N LEU A 102 4.40 -5.61 20.69
CA LEU A 102 3.67 -4.42 20.25
C LEU A 102 2.75 -4.73 19.05
N GLY A 103 3.22 -5.52 18.10
CA GLY A 103 2.44 -5.96 16.94
C GLY A 103 1.16 -6.67 17.38
N HIS A 104 1.30 -7.72 18.20
CA HIS A 104 0.17 -8.49 18.72
C HIS A 104 -0.79 -7.67 19.56
N SER A 105 -0.27 -6.76 20.40
CA SER A 105 -1.11 -5.85 21.19
C SER A 105 -1.94 -4.88 20.32
N ASN A 106 -1.53 -4.66 19.07
CA ASN A 106 -2.24 -3.87 18.07
C ASN A 106 -2.86 -4.75 16.96
N GLY A 107 -2.94 -6.06 17.15
CA GLY A 107 -3.49 -7.02 16.20
C GLY A 107 -2.70 -7.18 14.88
N VAL A 108 -1.49 -6.65 14.80
CA VAL A 108 -0.59 -6.79 13.64
C VAL A 108 0.17 -8.10 13.74
N LYS A 109 0.16 -8.89 12.66
CA LYS A 109 0.94 -10.13 12.59
C LYS A 109 2.41 -9.84 12.35
N VAL A 110 3.30 -10.59 12.99
CA VAL A 110 4.75 -10.43 12.84
C VAL A 110 5.36 -11.73 12.33
N SER A 111 5.97 -11.66 11.15
CA SER A 111 6.72 -12.76 10.54
C SER A 111 8.22 -12.47 10.58
N LEU A 112 9.03 -13.53 10.60
CA LEU A 112 10.47 -13.43 10.40
C LEU A 112 10.80 -13.52 8.91
N SER A 113 11.54 -12.55 8.38
CA SER A 113 12.07 -12.64 7.01
C SER A 113 13.47 -13.24 7.03
N ILE A 114 13.70 -14.25 6.19
CA ILE A 114 14.94 -15.01 6.11
C ILE A 114 15.57 -14.79 4.74
N GLY A 115 16.81 -14.29 4.72
CA GLY A 115 17.53 -13.96 3.50
C GLY A 115 17.82 -12.45 3.36
N GLY A 116 17.25 -11.85 2.32
CA GLY A 116 17.57 -10.51 1.81
C GLY A 116 18.76 -10.52 0.85
N TRP A 117 19.01 -9.38 0.20
CA TRP A 117 20.05 -9.21 -0.83
C TRP A 117 21.43 -9.80 -0.49
N ASN A 118 21.92 -9.61 0.74
CA ASN A 118 23.19 -10.18 1.23
C ASN A 118 24.38 -10.03 0.24
N ASP A 119 24.54 -8.83 -0.34
CA ASP A 119 25.54 -8.53 -1.38
C ASP A 119 25.46 -9.46 -2.61
N GLY A 120 24.26 -9.96 -2.92
CA GLY A 120 23.99 -10.92 -3.98
C GLY A 120 24.43 -12.34 -3.65
N ASN A 121 24.83 -12.64 -2.41
CA ASN A 121 25.27 -13.97 -2.02
C ASN A 121 24.10 -14.79 -1.47
N ASP A 122 23.65 -15.74 -2.27
CA ASP A 122 22.59 -16.70 -1.94
C ASP A 122 23.10 -18.15 -1.85
N SER A 123 24.41 -18.37 -1.83
CA SER A 123 25.04 -19.70 -1.84
C SER A 123 24.58 -20.60 -0.68
N ALA A 124 24.23 -20.02 0.47
CA ALA A 124 23.66 -20.75 1.59
C ALA A 124 22.28 -21.34 1.25
N PHE A 125 21.43 -20.56 0.59
CA PHE A 125 20.13 -21.03 0.11
C PHE A 125 20.29 -22.12 -0.95
N GLU A 126 21.19 -21.92 -1.93
CA GLU A 126 21.47 -22.93 -2.96
C GLU A 126 21.86 -24.27 -2.33
N ALA A 127 22.84 -24.26 -1.41
CA ALA A 127 23.33 -25.46 -0.76
C ALA A 127 22.28 -26.14 0.13
N LEU A 128 21.54 -25.36 0.94
CA LEU A 128 20.54 -25.94 1.83
C LEU A 128 19.32 -26.48 1.07
N ALA A 129 18.91 -25.80 0.00
CA ALA A 129 17.73 -26.19 -0.77
C ALA A 129 18.00 -27.45 -1.61
N ALA A 130 19.23 -27.65 -2.07
CA ALA A 130 19.62 -28.82 -2.85
C ALA A 130 19.56 -30.16 -2.09
N ASN A 131 19.64 -30.14 -0.76
CA ASN A 131 19.71 -31.36 0.06
C ASN A 131 18.44 -31.54 0.91
N SER A 132 17.75 -32.69 0.80
CA SER A 132 16.52 -32.97 1.56
C SER A 132 16.71 -32.99 3.08
N GLY A 133 17.87 -33.43 3.56
CA GLY A 133 18.24 -33.38 4.96
C GLY A 133 18.39 -31.93 5.45
N SER A 134 19.14 -31.10 4.74
CA SER A 134 19.29 -29.68 5.05
C SER A 134 17.96 -28.93 4.97
N ARG A 135 17.08 -29.22 4.00
CA ARG A 135 15.71 -28.66 3.96
C ARG A 135 14.91 -28.99 5.21
N THR A 136 15.03 -30.24 5.70
CA THR A 136 14.39 -30.66 6.96
C THR A 136 14.96 -29.93 8.16
N THR A 137 16.29 -29.79 8.25
CA THR A 137 16.95 -28.99 9.29
C THR A 137 16.49 -27.54 9.25
N PHE A 138 16.30 -26.97 8.06
CA PHE A 138 15.81 -25.61 7.86
C PHE A 138 14.40 -25.42 8.34
N VAL A 139 13.47 -26.28 7.91
CA VAL A 139 12.08 -26.24 8.36
C VAL A 139 12.01 -26.34 9.89
N ASN A 140 12.78 -27.24 10.51
CA ASN A 140 12.84 -27.37 11.96
C ASN A 140 13.42 -26.13 12.65
N SER A 141 14.47 -25.53 12.08
CA SER A 141 15.09 -24.32 12.61
C SER A 141 14.14 -23.12 12.53
N VAL A 142 13.39 -22.99 11.43
CA VAL A 142 12.33 -21.98 11.27
C VAL A 142 11.27 -22.18 12.34
N VAL A 143 10.68 -23.37 12.47
CA VAL A 143 9.66 -23.67 13.49
C VAL A 143 10.16 -23.36 14.90
N SER A 144 11.42 -23.69 15.22
CA SER A 144 12.04 -23.39 16.51
C SER A 144 12.03 -21.89 16.80
N VAL A 145 12.49 -21.06 15.85
CA VAL A 145 12.52 -19.60 16.00
C VAL A 145 11.10 -19.01 16.05
N LEU A 146 10.16 -19.51 15.24
CA LEU A 146 8.76 -19.08 15.30
C LEU A 146 8.15 -19.31 16.69
N ASN A 147 8.42 -20.47 17.29
CA ASN A 147 7.95 -20.80 18.63
C ASN A 147 8.67 -19.98 19.72
N GLN A 148 9.98 -19.78 19.59
CA GLN A 148 10.78 -19.02 20.54
C GLN A 148 10.30 -17.57 20.68
N TYR A 149 9.98 -16.92 19.56
CA TYR A 149 9.58 -15.51 19.53
C TYR A 149 8.07 -15.29 19.42
N GLY A 150 7.27 -16.36 19.34
CA GLY A 150 5.81 -16.26 19.18
C GLY A 150 5.39 -15.66 17.83
N LEU A 151 6.15 -15.89 16.76
CA LEU A 151 5.89 -15.29 15.45
C LEU A 151 4.70 -15.93 14.73
N ASP A 152 4.06 -15.16 13.85
CA ASP A 152 2.88 -15.59 13.08
C ASP A 152 3.23 -16.35 11.80
N GLY A 153 4.47 -16.27 11.34
CA GLY A 153 4.93 -16.96 10.16
C GLY A 153 6.35 -16.60 9.73
N VAL A 154 6.70 -17.05 8.53
CA VAL A 154 7.99 -16.79 7.90
C VAL A 154 7.80 -16.20 6.51
N ASP A 155 8.69 -15.29 6.16
CA ASP A 155 8.85 -14.74 4.83
C ASP A 155 10.20 -15.20 4.27
N ILE A 156 10.21 -15.86 3.11
CA ILE A 156 11.44 -16.28 2.44
C ILE A 156 11.85 -15.23 1.42
N ASP A 157 12.98 -14.56 1.67
CA ASP A 157 13.53 -13.53 0.81
C ASP A 157 14.85 -14.01 0.20
N TRP A 158 14.76 -15.04 -0.65
CA TRP A 158 15.91 -15.54 -1.40
C TRP A 158 16.02 -14.76 -2.70
N GLU A 159 17.10 -13.98 -2.82
CA GLU A 159 17.43 -13.16 -3.98
C GLU A 159 18.63 -13.70 -4.79
N TYR A 160 18.46 -14.56 -5.79
CA TYR A 160 17.21 -15.19 -6.25
C TYR A 160 17.46 -16.63 -6.68
N PRO A 161 16.49 -17.55 -6.48
CA PRO A 161 16.60 -18.88 -7.06
C PRO A 161 16.65 -18.78 -8.58
N ASP A 162 17.65 -19.41 -9.20
CA ASP A 162 17.80 -19.44 -10.64
C ASP A 162 16.81 -20.40 -11.32
N PRO A 163 16.33 -20.11 -12.55
CA PRO A 163 15.55 -21.07 -13.32
C PRO A 163 16.30 -22.40 -13.52
N GLY A 164 15.60 -23.53 -13.41
CA GLY A 164 16.18 -24.87 -13.53
C GLY A 164 16.35 -25.55 -12.17
N THR A 165 17.54 -26.10 -11.90
CA THR A 165 17.80 -26.90 -10.69
C THR A 165 17.57 -26.10 -9.41
N SER A 166 18.05 -24.86 -9.34
CA SER A 166 17.82 -23.98 -8.19
C SER A 166 16.32 -23.75 -7.94
N GLY A 167 15.56 -23.41 -8.98
CA GLY A 167 14.10 -23.26 -8.88
C GLY A 167 13.34 -24.54 -8.48
N ASN A 168 13.81 -25.72 -8.90
CA ASN A 168 13.27 -27.00 -8.44
C ASN A 168 13.52 -27.19 -6.92
N ASN A 169 14.73 -26.85 -6.47
CA ASN A 169 15.12 -26.94 -5.06
C ASN A 169 14.34 -25.95 -4.20
N TYR A 170 14.18 -24.70 -4.67
CA TYR A 170 13.32 -23.70 -4.06
C TYR A 170 11.88 -24.20 -3.93
N THR A 171 11.32 -24.76 -5.00
CA THR A 171 9.96 -25.30 -5.01
C THR A 171 9.79 -26.43 -3.98
N ALA A 172 10.77 -27.34 -3.87
CA ALA A 172 10.77 -28.41 -2.87
C ALA A 172 10.88 -27.88 -1.43
N LEU A 173 11.70 -26.84 -1.21
CA LEU A 173 11.82 -26.16 0.08
C LEU A 173 10.50 -25.49 0.49
N MET A 174 9.89 -24.72 -0.43
CA MET A 174 8.63 -24.03 -0.18
C MET A 174 7.48 -25.01 0.09
N GLN A 175 7.44 -26.15 -0.60
CA GLN A 175 6.48 -27.22 -0.31
C GLN A 175 6.63 -27.76 1.12
N GLN A 176 7.86 -28.04 1.55
CA GLN A 176 8.12 -28.60 2.87
C GLN A 176 7.81 -27.60 4.00
N LEU A 177 8.14 -26.33 3.79
CA LEU A 177 7.75 -25.23 4.67
C LEU A 177 6.22 -25.13 4.75
N SER A 178 5.52 -25.08 3.62
CA SER A 178 4.05 -24.94 3.56
C SER A 178 3.36 -26.06 4.34
N ASN A 179 3.70 -27.32 4.06
CA ASN A 179 3.11 -28.48 4.75
C ASN A 179 3.26 -28.38 6.28
N THR A 180 4.42 -27.92 6.76
CA THR A 180 4.73 -27.84 8.19
C THR A 180 4.06 -26.63 8.84
N LEU A 181 4.18 -25.45 8.22
CA LEU A 181 3.73 -24.19 8.78
C LEU A 181 2.21 -24.06 8.75
N HIS A 182 1.56 -24.41 7.64
CA HIS A 182 0.11 -24.37 7.55
C HIS A 182 -0.55 -25.37 8.50
N GLY A 183 0.07 -26.54 8.71
CA GLY A 183 -0.36 -27.50 9.73
C GLY A 183 -0.30 -26.96 11.17
N GLN A 184 0.48 -25.90 11.41
CA GLN A 184 0.59 -25.19 12.69
C GLN A 184 -0.16 -23.85 12.71
N GLY A 185 -0.92 -23.53 11.65
CA GLY A 185 -1.61 -22.25 11.51
C GLY A 185 -0.67 -21.04 11.33
N LYS A 186 0.58 -21.28 10.91
CA LYS A 186 1.58 -20.24 10.63
C LYS A 186 1.56 -19.85 9.15
N LEU A 187 1.89 -18.59 8.88
CA LEU A 187 1.98 -18.05 7.52
C LEU A 187 3.31 -18.45 6.85
N LEU A 188 3.25 -18.63 5.53
CA LEU A 188 4.41 -18.72 4.64
C LEU A 188 4.27 -17.72 3.50
N THR A 189 5.17 -16.75 3.43
CA THR A 189 5.23 -15.77 2.34
C THR A 189 6.61 -15.79 1.69
N ALA A 190 6.75 -15.10 0.56
CA ALA A 190 8.06 -14.86 -0.03
C ALA A 190 8.11 -13.50 -0.70
N ALA A 191 9.27 -12.84 -0.58
CA ALA A 191 9.61 -11.71 -1.44
C ALA A 191 10.22 -12.23 -2.74
N VAL A 192 9.83 -11.62 -3.86
CA VAL A 192 10.21 -12.08 -5.19
C VAL A 192 10.58 -10.90 -6.09
N VAL A 193 11.47 -11.16 -7.05
CA VAL A 193 11.88 -10.19 -8.09
C VAL A 193 10.66 -9.59 -8.80
N SER A 194 10.78 -8.35 -9.27
CA SER A 194 9.70 -7.62 -9.93
C SER A 194 9.13 -8.36 -11.15
N GLU A 195 9.99 -8.72 -12.11
CA GLU A 195 9.62 -9.36 -13.37
C GLU A 195 10.85 -9.96 -14.09
N GLY A 196 10.63 -10.60 -15.25
CA GLY A 196 11.72 -11.04 -16.14
C GLY A 196 12.17 -12.48 -15.94
N GLY A 197 13.34 -12.82 -16.51
CA GLY A 197 13.84 -14.20 -16.59
C GLY A 197 14.11 -14.84 -15.22
N THR A 198 14.68 -14.08 -14.29
CA THR A 198 14.96 -14.50 -12.90
C THR A 198 13.70 -14.97 -12.18
N ALA A 199 12.54 -14.37 -12.47
CA ALA A 199 11.28 -14.76 -11.86
C ALA A 199 10.88 -16.22 -12.15
N ASN A 200 11.45 -16.85 -13.20
CA ASN A 200 11.18 -18.24 -13.54
C ASN A 200 11.80 -19.25 -12.56
N GLY A 201 12.71 -18.84 -11.67
CA GLY A 201 13.15 -19.69 -10.56
C GLY A 201 12.05 -19.96 -9.53
N VAL A 202 11.09 -19.04 -9.39
CA VAL A 202 9.88 -19.26 -8.60
C VAL A 202 8.83 -19.90 -9.51
N GLN A 203 8.63 -21.21 -9.39
CA GLN A 203 7.69 -21.94 -10.25
C GLN A 203 6.23 -21.74 -9.85
N PRO A 204 5.25 -21.85 -10.77
CA PRO A 204 3.83 -21.67 -10.45
C PRO A 204 3.29 -22.58 -9.33
N ALA A 205 3.90 -23.75 -9.11
CA ALA A 205 3.56 -24.62 -7.98
C ALA A 205 3.70 -23.91 -6.62
N VAL A 206 4.67 -23.01 -6.48
CA VAL A 206 4.89 -22.20 -5.27
C VAL A 206 3.68 -21.33 -4.93
N PHE A 207 2.88 -20.92 -5.92
CA PHE A 207 1.68 -20.10 -5.69
C PHE A 207 0.61 -20.85 -4.87
N GLY A 208 0.65 -22.19 -4.90
CA GLY A 208 -0.16 -23.05 -4.05
C GLY A 208 0.37 -23.20 -2.62
N TYR A 209 1.68 -23.00 -2.41
CA TYR A 209 2.37 -23.19 -1.12
C TYR A 209 2.42 -21.92 -0.27
N VAL A 210 2.48 -20.75 -0.89
CA VAL A 210 2.54 -19.47 -0.17
C VAL A 210 1.14 -18.92 0.13
N ASP A 211 1.02 -18.18 1.22
CA ASP A 211 -0.15 -17.36 1.51
C ASP A 211 -0.25 -16.17 0.54
N TRP A 212 0.88 -15.54 0.20
CA TRP A 212 1.02 -14.54 -0.87
C TRP A 212 2.49 -14.34 -1.25
N LEU A 213 2.72 -13.62 -2.36
CA LEU A 213 4.04 -13.12 -2.77
C LEU A 213 4.10 -11.60 -2.60
N ASN A 214 5.20 -11.13 -1.99
CA ASN A 214 5.58 -9.73 -1.90
C ASN A 214 6.45 -9.38 -3.13
N ILE A 215 5.86 -8.74 -4.13
CA ILE A 215 6.56 -8.44 -5.39
C ILE A 215 7.41 -7.18 -5.20
N MET A 216 8.73 -7.30 -5.29
CA MET A 216 9.68 -6.21 -5.11
C MET A 216 9.72 -5.29 -6.33
N ALA A 217 8.62 -4.58 -6.58
CA ALA A 217 8.43 -3.67 -7.71
C ALA A 217 9.15 -2.32 -7.52
N TYR A 218 10.43 -2.41 -7.15
CA TYR A 218 11.42 -1.35 -7.01
C TYR A 218 12.79 -1.85 -7.49
N ASP A 219 13.82 -1.01 -7.38
CA ASP A 219 15.18 -1.22 -7.92
C ASP A 219 15.27 -1.49 -9.43
N GLY A 220 14.15 -1.30 -10.12
CA GLY A 220 14.04 -1.18 -11.57
C GLY A 220 13.06 -0.06 -11.93
N GLY A 221 12.62 -0.07 -13.18
CA GLY A 221 11.84 1.01 -13.76
C GLY A 221 12.70 2.25 -14.05
N SER A 222 12.39 2.93 -15.16
CA SER A 222 13.05 4.19 -15.52
C SER A 222 11.99 5.29 -15.69
N PRO A 223 11.86 6.23 -14.72
CA PRO A 223 12.63 6.34 -13.47
C PRO A 223 12.26 5.25 -12.43
N HIS A 224 13.08 5.16 -11.38
CA HIS A 224 12.99 4.14 -10.32
C HIS A 224 11.58 3.96 -9.78
N ALA A 225 11.09 2.72 -9.82
CA ALA A 225 9.78 2.31 -9.33
C ALA A 225 8.63 3.18 -9.85
N ASN A 226 8.68 3.65 -11.10
CA ASN A 226 7.57 4.40 -11.69
C ASN A 226 6.28 3.55 -11.72
N TYR A 227 5.14 4.23 -11.76
CA TYR A 227 3.83 3.59 -11.67
C TYR A 227 3.62 2.49 -12.72
N ASP A 228 3.82 2.80 -14.00
CA ASP A 228 3.46 1.88 -15.09
C ASP A 228 4.28 0.60 -15.02
N TRP A 229 5.58 0.72 -14.72
CA TRP A 229 6.46 -0.43 -14.51
C TRP A 229 6.04 -1.27 -13.31
N SER A 230 5.77 -0.65 -12.16
CA SER A 230 5.34 -1.41 -10.97
C SER A 230 4.02 -2.17 -11.20
N ILE A 231 3.09 -1.58 -11.96
CA ILE A 231 1.84 -2.27 -12.34
C ILE A 231 2.11 -3.40 -13.33
N ALA A 232 3.02 -3.20 -14.29
CA ALA A 232 3.44 -4.25 -15.22
C ALA A 232 4.05 -5.44 -14.47
N SER A 233 4.90 -5.21 -13.48
CA SER A 233 5.50 -6.26 -12.65
C SER A 233 4.46 -7.06 -11.86
N ALA A 234 3.48 -6.39 -11.24
CA ALA A 234 2.38 -7.11 -10.58
C ALA A 234 1.52 -7.94 -11.56
N ASN A 235 1.25 -7.39 -12.75
CA ASN A 235 0.52 -8.11 -13.79
C ASN A 235 1.33 -9.25 -14.41
N PHE A 236 2.65 -9.15 -14.47
CA PHE A 236 3.54 -10.22 -14.91
C PHE A 236 3.34 -11.47 -14.04
N TRP A 237 3.38 -11.32 -12.71
CA TRP A 237 3.13 -12.45 -11.80
C TRP A 237 1.71 -13.02 -11.92
N LYS A 238 0.69 -12.16 -12.04
CA LYS A 238 -0.68 -12.62 -12.29
C LYS A 238 -0.83 -13.35 -13.63
N GLY A 239 -0.15 -12.89 -14.67
CA GLY A 239 -0.10 -13.54 -15.99
C GLY A 239 0.55 -14.92 -15.95
N ARG A 240 1.40 -15.19 -14.96
CA ARG A 240 1.97 -16.52 -14.67
C ARG A 240 1.04 -17.42 -13.86
N GLY A 241 -0.12 -16.92 -13.44
CA GLY A 241 -1.13 -17.66 -12.68
C GLY A 241 -1.18 -17.35 -11.18
N LEU A 242 -0.45 -16.34 -10.67
CA LEU A 242 -0.58 -15.91 -9.28
C LEU A 242 -1.97 -15.29 -9.06
N PRO A 243 -2.79 -15.78 -8.10
CA PRO A 243 -4.08 -15.18 -7.82
C PRO A 243 -3.97 -13.73 -7.34
N ALA A 244 -4.95 -12.90 -7.69
CA ALA A 244 -4.97 -11.48 -7.32
C ALA A 244 -4.86 -11.28 -5.79
N ASN A 245 -5.60 -12.06 -5.00
CA ASN A 245 -5.56 -11.98 -3.52
C ASN A 245 -4.22 -12.44 -2.90
N LYS A 246 -3.35 -13.09 -3.69
CA LYS A 246 -1.98 -13.50 -3.32
C LYS A 246 -0.90 -12.60 -3.94
N THR A 247 -1.29 -11.57 -4.68
CA THR A 247 -0.38 -10.59 -5.29
C THR A 247 -0.25 -9.39 -4.35
N VAL A 248 0.92 -9.14 -3.77
CA VAL A 248 1.17 -7.95 -2.93
C VAL A 248 2.18 -7.04 -3.62
N LEU A 249 1.79 -5.78 -3.86
CA LEU A 249 2.61 -4.81 -4.61
C LEU A 249 3.61 -4.10 -3.69
N GLY A 250 4.91 -4.32 -3.93
CA GLY A 250 6.00 -3.66 -3.23
C GLY A 250 6.21 -2.20 -3.67
N VAL A 251 6.52 -1.33 -2.72
CA VAL A 251 6.88 0.08 -2.96
C VAL A 251 8.12 0.49 -2.17
N PRO A 252 9.01 1.31 -2.75
CA PRO A 252 10.21 1.77 -2.07
C PRO A 252 9.92 3.04 -1.25
N PHE A 253 10.45 3.09 -0.04
CA PHE A 253 10.50 4.28 0.80
C PHE A 253 11.89 4.94 0.75
N TYR A 254 12.58 4.81 -0.40
CA TYR A 254 13.89 5.38 -0.66
C TYR A 254 14.01 5.76 -2.14
N SER A 255 15.08 6.47 -2.49
CA SER A 255 15.39 6.85 -3.86
C SER A 255 16.46 5.99 -4.52
N ARG A 256 16.48 6.00 -5.85
CA ARG A 256 17.66 5.67 -6.64
C ARG A 256 18.10 6.88 -7.48
N PRO A 257 19.39 6.98 -7.84
CA PRO A 257 20.46 6.01 -7.56
C PRO A 257 21.10 6.15 -6.17
N GLY A 258 20.88 7.25 -5.46
CA GLY A 258 21.64 7.61 -4.25
C GLY A 258 21.19 6.97 -2.93
N TYR A 259 20.10 6.18 -2.93
CA TYR A 259 19.57 5.53 -1.74
C TYR A 259 19.27 6.50 -0.58
N LEU A 260 18.72 7.67 -0.89
CA LEU A 260 18.23 8.58 0.14
C LEU A 260 16.87 8.06 0.64
N THR A 261 16.68 8.01 1.95
CA THR A 261 15.39 7.63 2.52
C THR A 261 14.33 8.67 2.16
N TYR A 262 13.07 8.24 2.07
CA TYR A 262 11.97 9.16 1.86
C TYR A 262 11.92 10.25 2.95
N SER A 263 12.17 9.87 4.20
CA SER A 263 12.27 10.82 5.32
C SER A 263 13.39 11.84 5.16
N GLN A 264 14.56 11.46 4.64
CA GLN A 264 15.64 12.40 4.32
C GLN A 264 15.21 13.37 3.22
N LEU A 265 14.56 12.88 2.17
CA LEU A 265 14.09 13.69 1.05
C LEU A 265 13.03 14.70 1.50
N VAL A 266 12.06 14.29 2.32
CA VAL A 266 11.04 15.20 2.89
C VAL A 266 11.68 16.21 3.85
N ALA A 267 12.69 15.82 4.63
CA ALA A 267 13.41 16.74 5.50
C ALA A 267 14.21 17.81 4.72
N MET A 268 14.68 17.50 3.50
CA MET A 268 15.34 18.48 2.62
C MET A 268 14.38 19.53 2.07
N ASP A 269 13.16 19.12 1.69
CA ASP A 269 12.09 20.00 1.24
C ASP A 269 10.74 19.28 1.46
N PRO A 270 9.83 19.81 2.30
CA PRO A 270 8.53 19.18 2.55
C PRO A 270 7.70 18.93 1.27
N ALA A 271 7.91 19.70 0.20
CA ALA A 271 7.25 19.48 -1.08
C ALA A 271 7.68 18.16 -1.76
N ASN A 272 8.84 17.60 -1.41
CA ASN A 272 9.28 16.29 -1.86
C ASN A 272 8.31 15.18 -1.43
N ALA A 273 7.50 15.40 -0.39
CA ALA A 273 6.46 14.44 -0.03
C ALA A 273 5.48 14.13 -1.17
N ASN A 274 5.31 15.07 -2.11
CA ASN A 274 4.39 14.99 -3.24
C ASN A 274 5.08 14.87 -4.61
N ARG A 275 6.38 14.56 -4.65
CA ARG A 275 7.16 14.40 -5.90
C ARG A 275 7.63 12.95 -6.03
N ASP A 276 7.93 12.54 -7.26
CA ASP A 276 8.56 11.23 -7.55
C ASP A 276 10.05 11.36 -7.89
N CYS A 277 10.54 12.57 -8.12
CA CYS A 277 11.97 12.82 -8.25
C CYS A 277 12.32 14.20 -7.68
N THR A 278 13.55 14.35 -7.19
CA THR A 278 14.15 15.64 -6.80
C THR A 278 15.64 15.63 -7.09
N THR A 279 16.29 16.79 -7.10
CA THR A 279 17.75 16.86 -7.25
C THR A 279 18.38 16.95 -5.87
N ALA A 280 19.21 15.97 -5.52
CA ALA A 280 19.99 15.96 -4.28
C ALA A 280 21.36 15.33 -4.51
N ASN A 281 22.38 15.85 -3.83
CA ASN A 281 23.78 15.42 -3.96
C ASN A 281 24.28 15.44 -5.42
N GLY A 282 23.88 16.44 -6.20
CA GLY A 282 24.32 16.63 -7.59
C GLY A 282 23.71 15.64 -8.60
N ALA A 283 22.74 14.81 -8.20
CA ALA A 283 22.06 13.86 -9.08
C ALA A 283 20.54 13.91 -8.90
N GLN A 284 19.81 13.50 -9.93
CA GLN A 284 18.37 13.27 -9.81
C GLN A 284 18.12 11.99 -8.99
N GLN A 285 17.35 12.14 -7.92
CA GLN A 285 16.94 11.09 -7.00
C GLN A 285 15.47 10.82 -7.23
N CYS A 286 15.15 9.63 -7.72
CA CYS A 286 13.77 9.21 -8.00
C CYS A 286 13.29 8.16 -7.00
N TYR A 287 12.07 8.34 -6.51
CA TYR A 287 11.39 7.63 -5.44
C TYR A 287 9.87 7.68 -5.72
N ASN A 288 9.03 7.35 -4.74
CA ASN A 288 7.57 7.52 -4.89
C ASN A 288 7.03 8.44 -3.80
N GLY A 289 6.45 9.56 -4.22
CA GLY A 289 5.72 10.47 -3.33
C GLY A 289 4.31 9.96 -3.01
N ILE A 290 3.62 10.68 -2.13
CA ILE A 290 2.24 10.38 -1.70
C ILE A 290 1.29 10.16 -2.88
N PRO A 291 1.25 11.01 -3.94
CA PRO A 291 0.33 10.80 -5.06
C PRO A 291 0.53 9.44 -5.74
N THR A 292 1.77 9.02 -5.97
CA THR A 292 2.09 7.75 -6.62
C THR A 292 1.82 6.55 -5.71
N ILE A 293 2.12 6.66 -4.41
CA ILE A 293 1.75 5.63 -3.43
C ILE A 293 0.23 5.45 -3.34
N LYS A 294 -0.55 6.55 -3.30
CA LYS A 294 -2.02 6.49 -3.34
C LYS A 294 -2.51 5.83 -4.63
N ARG A 295 -1.97 6.21 -5.79
CA ARG A 295 -2.33 5.63 -7.10
C ARG A 295 -2.03 4.13 -7.18
N LYS A 296 -0.86 3.69 -6.72
CA LYS A 296 -0.49 2.26 -6.63
C LYS A 296 -1.41 1.50 -5.69
N THR A 297 -1.76 2.10 -4.55
CA THR A 297 -2.69 1.51 -3.58
C THR A 297 -4.09 1.37 -4.16
N GLN A 298 -4.62 2.39 -4.84
CA GLN A 298 -5.92 2.33 -5.54
C GLN A 298 -5.96 1.19 -6.55
N TRP A 299 -4.91 1.07 -7.37
CA TRP A 299 -4.80 -0.04 -8.32
C TRP A 299 -4.77 -1.39 -7.59
N ALA A 300 -3.96 -1.52 -6.54
CA ALA A 300 -3.83 -2.75 -5.78
C ALA A 300 -5.16 -3.16 -5.11
N MET A 301 -5.93 -2.21 -4.56
CA MET A 301 -7.25 -2.52 -3.98
C MET A 301 -8.21 -3.14 -5.01
N ALA A 302 -8.12 -2.70 -6.27
CA ALA A 302 -8.98 -3.21 -7.33
C ALA A 302 -8.43 -4.49 -7.99
N ASN A 303 -7.12 -4.78 -7.88
CA ASN A 303 -6.45 -5.76 -8.74
C ASN A 303 -5.48 -6.72 -8.04
N ALA A 304 -5.29 -6.58 -6.74
CA ALA A 304 -4.26 -7.27 -5.95
C ALA A 304 -4.73 -7.48 -4.49
N GLY A 305 -3.92 -8.15 -3.68
CA GLY A 305 -4.22 -8.55 -2.30
C GLY A 305 -3.61 -7.65 -1.23
N GLY A 306 -2.80 -6.65 -1.61
CA GLY A 306 -2.19 -5.74 -0.66
C GLY A 306 -1.07 -4.87 -1.22
N MET A 307 -0.53 -4.04 -0.34
CA MET A 307 0.70 -3.27 -0.50
C MET A 307 1.77 -3.78 0.47
N MET A 308 3.02 -3.74 0.03
CA MET A 308 4.22 -4.00 0.83
C MET A 308 5.17 -2.81 0.71
N ASN A 309 5.83 -2.40 1.80
CA ASN A 309 6.86 -1.36 1.76
C ASN A 309 8.24 -1.86 2.19
N TRP A 310 9.26 -1.37 1.48
CA TRP A 310 10.66 -1.43 1.86
C TRP A 310 11.21 -0.01 2.06
N GLU A 311 11.50 0.45 3.28
CA GLU A 311 11.14 -0.16 4.56
C GLU A 311 10.69 0.87 5.61
N LEU A 312 10.06 0.40 6.69
CA LEU A 312 9.28 1.23 7.63
C LEU A 312 10.05 2.38 8.27
N SER A 313 11.36 2.23 8.51
CA SER A 313 12.20 3.25 9.15
C SER A 313 12.56 4.41 8.21
N GLN A 314 12.32 4.25 6.92
CA GLN A 314 12.60 5.25 5.89
C GLN A 314 11.41 6.18 5.64
N ASP A 315 10.24 5.86 6.18
CA ASP A 315 9.05 6.71 6.10
C ASP A 315 9.15 7.92 7.05
N THR A 316 8.28 8.89 6.82
CA THR A 316 7.96 9.94 7.79
C THR A 316 6.76 9.54 8.66
N THR A 317 6.28 10.45 9.51
CA THR A 317 5.04 10.28 10.28
C THR A 317 4.04 11.39 9.93
N GLY A 318 2.81 11.27 10.40
CA GLY A 318 1.78 12.31 10.18
C GLY A 318 1.38 12.44 8.71
N SER A 319 1.12 13.68 8.26
CA SER A 319 0.54 13.98 6.95
C SER A 319 1.44 13.66 5.76
N THR A 320 2.75 13.46 5.99
CA THR A 320 3.69 13.12 4.92
C THR A 320 3.97 11.62 4.82
N SER A 321 3.43 10.79 5.72
CA SER A 321 3.77 9.36 5.77
C SER A 321 3.19 8.58 4.59
N LEU A 322 4.03 7.75 3.97
CA LEU A 322 3.63 6.84 2.91
C LEU A 322 2.82 5.65 3.43
N VAL A 323 3.12 5.12 4.64
CA VAL A 323 2.24 4.13 5.30
C VAL A 323 0.85 4.71 5.54
N SER A 324 0.80 5.99 5.94
CA SER A 324 -0.48 6.71 6.08
C SER A 324 -1.19 6.80 4.76
N ALA A 325 -0.50 7.19 3.68
CA ALA A 325 -1.08 7.26 2.34
C ALA A 325 -1.67 5.91 1.88
N ILE A 326 -1.00 4.78 2.15
CA ILE A 326 -1.53 3.44 1.88
C ILE A 326 -2.81 3.18 2.68
N TYR A 327 -2.75 3.33 4.00
CA TYR A 327 -3.88 3.03 4.90
C TYR A 327 -5.10 3.90 4.61
N GLU A 328 -4.88 5.20 4.46
CA GLU A 328 -5.89 6.19 4.13
C GLU A 328 -6.60 5.88 2.82
N THR A 329 -5.84 5.51 1.79
CA THR A 329 -6.41 5.08 0.51
C THR A 329 -7.21 3.79 0.67
N ALA A 330 -6.68 2.82 1.41
CA ALA A 330 -7.31 1.52 1.62
C ALA A 330 -8.62 1.60 2.41
N THR A 331 -8.72 2.51 3.37
CA THR A 331 -9.89 2.66 4.25
C THR A 331 -10.92 3.66 3.74
N GLY A 332 -10.66 4.34 2.62
CA GLY A 332 -11.47 5.45 2.14
C GLY A 332 -11.44 6.69 3.06
N GLY A 333 -10.63 6.67 4.12
CA GLY A 333 -10.48 7.72 5.13
C GLY A 333 -9.32 8.69 4.87
N GLY A 334 -8.51 8.42 3.85
CA GLY A 334 -7.67 9.44 3.25
C GLY A 334 -8.55 10.45 2.57
N GLY A 335 -8.43 11.72 2.96
CA GLY A 335 -8.81 12.80 2.07
C GLY A 335 -8.36 12.40 0.66
N ASN A 336 -9.32 12.44 -0.27
CA ASN A 336 -9.11 12.09 -1.67
C ASN A 336 -7.70 12.54 -2.06
N PRO A 337 -6.87 11.70 -2.74
CA PRO A 337 -5.64 12.23 -3.35
C PRO A 337 -6.01 13.56 -4.00
N PRO A 338 -5.22 14.64 -3.82
CA PRO A 338 -5.62 16.00 -4.15
C PRO A 338 -6.42 15.93 -5.43
N THR A 339 -7.72 16.24 -5.29
CA THR A 339 -8.74 16.04 -6.32
C THR A 339 -8.07 16.39 -7.62
N GLY A 340 -8.00 15.41 -8.53
CA GLY A 340 -7.28 15.52 -9.78
C GLY A 340 -7.25 16.95 -10.29
N ARG A 341 -6.08 17.49 -10.61
CA ARG A 341 -5.89 18.88 -11.05
C ARG A 341 -7.12 19.38 -11.80
N THR A 342 -7.78 20.39 -11.24
CA THR A 342 -9.10 20.82 -11.68
C THR A 342 -8.98 22.16 -12.39
N GLY A 343 -9.51 22.22 -13.59
CA GLY A 343 -9.49 23.43 -14.40
C GLY A 343 -9.81 23.12 -15.87
N PRO A 344 -9.57 24.07 -16.78
CA PRO A 344 -9.89 23.88 -18.18
C PRO A 344 -8.95 22.86 -18.84
N ILE A 345 -9.54 22.00 -19.67
CA ILE A 345 -8.79 21.25 -20.68
C ILE A 345 -8.90 22.04 -21.99
N THR A 346 -7.77 22.49 -22.53
CA THR A 346 -7.74 23.31 -23.76
C THR A 346 -7.20 22.50 -24.94
N GLY A 347 -7.85 22.59 -26.10
CA GLY A 347 -7.46 21.93 -27.34
C GLY A 347 -7.22 22.90 -28.49
N ILE A 348 -7.58 22.49 -29.71
CA ILE A 348 -7.41 23.24 -30.94
C ILE A 348 -7.89 24.70 -30.82
N ALA A 349 -7.08 25.63 -31.34
CA ALA A 349 -7.32 27.09 -31.28
C ALA A 349 -7.58 27.65 -29.86
N GLY A 350 -7.11 26.97 -28.82
CA GLY A 350 -7.30 27.39 -27.42
C GLY A 350 -8.73 27.21 -26.90
N LYS A 351 -9.57 26.44 -27.60
CA LYS A 351 -10.94 26.13 -27.16
C LYS A 351 -10.92 25.17 -25.96
N CYS A 352 -11.92 25.30 -25.10
CA CYS A 352 -12.07 24.45 -23.92
C CYS A 352 -12.95 23.24 -24.25
N VAL A 353 -12.65 22.11 -23.60
CA VAL A 353 -13.57 20.98 -23.52
C VAL A 353 -14.76 21.38 -22.63
N ASP A 354 -15.97 21.26 -23.15
CA ASP A 354 -17.18 21.84 -22.60
C ASP A 354 -18.31 20.80 -22.53
N VAL A 355 -19.07 20.79 -21.44
CA VAL A 355 -20.34 20.05 -21.36
C VAL A 355 -21.45 20.95 -21.90
N ALA A 356 -22.05 20.56 -23.03
CA ALA A 356 -23.04 21.36 -23.72
C ALA A 356 -24.19 21.79 -22.80
N ALA A 357 -24.47 23.09 -22.78
CA ALA A 357 -25.48 23.73 -21.94
C ALA A 357 -25.34 23.46 -20.43
N ALA A 358 -24.15 23.06 -19.95
CA ALA A 358 -23.90 22.64 -18.58
C ALA A 358 -24.85 21.50 -18.10
N SER A 359 -25.35 20.69 -19.03
CA SER A 359 -26.29 19.63 -18.70
C SER A 359 -25.61 18.51 -17.91
N SER A 360 -26.13 18.22 -16.72
CA SER A 360 -25.68 17.09 -15.90
C SER A 360 -26.45 15.79 -16.21
N ALA A 361 -27.14 15.70 -17.34
CA ALA A 361 -27.82 14.46 -17.75
C ALA A 361 -26.82 13.46 -18.36
N ASN A 362 -27.05 12.17 -18.16
CA ASN A 362 -26.30 11.14 -18.88
C ASN A 362 -26.55 11.27 -20.39
N GLY A 363 -25.48 11.19 -21.17
CA GLY A 363 -25.53 11.43 -22.61
C GLY A 363 -25.39 12.89 -23.01
N ALA A 364 -25.18 13.81 -22.08
CA ALA A 364 -24.89 15.20 -22.42
C ALA A 364 -23.65 15.29 -23.32
N ALA A 365 -23.74 16.10 -24.36
CA ALA A 365 -22.68 16.25 -25.33
C ALA A 365 -21.44 16.91 -24.72
N ILE A 366 -20.26 16.31 -24.93
CA ILE A 366 -18.96 16.93 -24.70
C ILE A 366 -18.47 17.55 -26.01
N GLN A 367 -18.22 18.85 -26.01
CA GLN A 367 -17.93 19.64 -27.21
C GLN A 367 -16.73 20.55 -27.00
N LEU A 368 -16.29 21.21 -28.06
CA LEU A 368 -15.46 22.41 -27.97
C LEU A 368 -16.34 23.63 -27.78
N TYR A 369 -15.88 24.54 -26.93
CA TYR A 369 -16.48 25.86 -26.80
C TYR A 369 -15.43 26.91 -26.44
N THR A 370 -15.73 28.17 -26.73
CA THR A 370 -14.96 29.30 -26.23
C THR A 370 -14.81 29.20 -24.71
N CYS A 371 -13.58 29.29 -24.21
CA CYS A 371 -13.33 29.22 -22.77
C CYS A 371 -14.08 30.35 -22.05
N ASN A 372 -15.01 29.99 -21.18
CA ASN A 372 -15.96 30.91 -20.52
C ASN A 372 -15.91 30.83 -18.99
N GLY A 373 -15.06 29.96 -18.41
CA GLY A 373 -14.83 29.85 -16.98
C GLY A 373 -15.96 29.23 -16.17
N THR A 374 -17.00 28.69 -16.83
CA THR A 374 -18.11 28.03 -16.15
C THR A 374 -17.75 26.61 -15.68
N ASN A 375 -18.55 26.05 -14.78
CA ASN A 375 -18.38 24.68 -14.30
C ASN A 375 -18.50 23.62 -15.41
N ALA A 376 -19.12 23.95 -16.55
CA ALA A 376 -19.19 23.08 -17.72
C ALA A 376 -17.83 22.83 -18.38
N GLN A 377 -16.83 23.66 -18.07
CA GLN A 377 -15.46 23.59 -18.59
C GLN A 377 -14.42 23.30 -17.49
N SER A 378 -14.88 23.07 -16.27
CA SER A 378 -14.02 22.72 -15.14
C SER A 378 -13.91 21.20 -15.05
N TRP A 379 -12.77 20.67 -15.48
CA TRP A 379 -12.50 19.24 -15.51
C TRP A 379 -11.49 18.86 -14.44
N THR A 380 -11.82 17.85 -13.65
CA THR A 380 -10.93 17.20 -12.68
C THR A 380 -10.24 16.03 -13.37
N VAL A 381 -8.91 16.10 -13.52
CA VAL A 381 -8.09 14.99 -14.05
C VAL A 381 -7.79 14.01 -12.94
N SER A 382 -8.70 13.06 -12.72
CA SER A 382 -8.67 12.16 -11.56
C SER A 382 -7.53 11.15 -11.64
N SER A 383 -7.04 10.72 -10.46
CA SER A 383 -5.92 9.78 -10.34
C SER A 383 -6.24 8.37 -10.86
N ASP A 384 -7.53 8.05 -11.01
CA ASP A 384 -8.04 6.80 -11.60
C ASP A 384 -8.08 6.81 -13.14
N GLY A 385 -7.57 7.87 -13.76
CA GLY A 385 -7.56 8.04 -15.21
C GLY A 385 -8.87 8.60 -15.79
N THR A 386 -9.86 8.92 -14.97
CA THR A 386 -11.09 9.57 -15.43
C THR A 386 -10.91 11.08 -15.56
N LEU A 387 -11.57 11.68 -16.55
CA LEU A 387 -11.75 13.13 -16.66
C LEU A 387 -13.17 13.43 -16.20
N ARG A 388 -13.32 14.24 -15.14
CA ARG A 388 -14.63 14.45 -14.49
C ARG A 388 -15.09 15.90 -14.57
N ALA A 389 -16.36 16.12 -14.89
CA ALA A 389 -17.02 17.41 -14.82
C ALA A 389 -18.46 17.22 -14.32
N LEU A 390 -18.99 18.20 -13.59
CA LEU A 390 -20.37 18.17 -13.06
C LEU A 390 -20.71 16.88 -12.29
N GLY A 391 -19.73 16.28 -11.61
CA GLY A 391 -19.87 15.04 -10.83
C GLY A 391 -19.91 13.74 -11.65
N LYS A 392 -19.64 13.81 -12.97
CA LYS A 392 -19.71 12.70 -13.92
C LYS A 392 -18.42 12.55 -14.72
N CYS A 393 -18.30 11.45 -15.47
CA CYS A 393 -17.11 11.08 -16.21
C CYS A 393 -17.24 11.38 -17.72
N MET A 394 -16.13 11.77 -18.35
CA MET A 394 -15.97 11.79 -19.81
C MET A 394 -15.95 10.34 -20.32
N ASP A 395 -16.97 9.98 -21.08
CA ASP A 395 -17.34 8.61 -21.42
C ASP A 395 -17.43 8.43 -22.94
N ILE A 396 -16.95 7.30 -23.45
CA ILE A 396 -17.18 6.91 -24.83
C ILE A 396 -18.54 6.23 -24.92
N ALA A 397 -19.44 6.79 -25.74
CA ALA A 397 -20.82 6.36 -25.80
C ALA A 397 -20.96 4.86 -26.08
N ALA A 398 -21.73 4.18 -25.22
CA ALA A 398 -21.97 2.74 -25.26
C ALA A 398 -20.69 1.86 -25.29
N ALA A 399 -19.57 2.38 -24.77
CA ALA A 399 -18.25 1.76 -24.86
C ALA A 399 -17.83 1.40 -26.31
N GLY A 400 -18.35 2.13 -27.30
CA GLY A 400 -18.01 1.91 -28.70
C GLY A 400 -16.52 2.11 -28.95
N THR A 401 -15.94 1.28 -29.82
CA THR A 401 -14.50 1.32 -30.09
C THR A 401 -14.16 1.87 -31.47
N ALA A 402 -15.14 2.12 -32.34
CA ALA A 402 -14.93 2.57 -33.71
C ALA A 402 -14.62 4.07 -33.81
N ASN A 403 -13.89 4.48 -34.86
CA ASN A 403 -13.71 5.89 -35.23
C ASN A 403 -15.08 6.58 -35.36
N GLY A 404 -15.17 7.80 -34.81
CA GLY A 404 -16.40 8.58 -34.83
C GLY A 404 -17.38 8.26 -33.71
N THR A 405 -17.08 7.31 -32.83
CA THR A 405 -17.88 7.11 -31.61
C THR A 405 -17.80 8.37 -30.76
N VAL A 406 -18.96 8.95 -30.45
CA VAL A 406 -19.03 10.23 -29.74
C VAL A 406 -18.66 10.09 -28.27
N VAL A 407 -18.08 11.15 -27.73
CA VAL A 407 -17.77 11.27 -26.29
C VAL A 407 -18.90 12.05 -25.61
N GLN A 408 -19.30 11.61 -24.43
CA GLN A 408 -20.45 12.11 -23.69
C GLN A 408 -20.13 12.24 -22.20
N LEU A 409 -20.94 12.99 -21.47
CA LEU A 409 -20.93 12.98 -20.02
C LEU A 409 -21.82 11.83 -19.53
N TYR A 410 -21.30 10.97 -18.66
CA TYR A 410 -22.04 9.84 -18.12
C TYR A 410 -21.67 9.57 -16.66
N ASP A 411 -22.55 8.93 -15.90
CA ASP A 411 -22.25 8.45 -14.56
C ASP A 411 -20.97 7.63 -14.54
N CYS A 412 -20.09 7.92 -13.58
CA CYS A 412 -18.86 7.17 -13.43
C CYS A 412 -19.19 5.71 -13.08
N ASN A 413 -18.91 4.79 -14.00
CA ASN A 413 -19.34 3.39 -13.95
C ASN A 413 -18.15 2.41 -13.86
N GLY A 414 -16.92 2.93 -13.80
CA GLY A 414 -15.69 2.15 -13.62
C GLY A 414 -15.26 1.36 -14.86
N THR A 415 -15.92 1.55 -16.01
CA THR A 415 -15.55 0.86 -17.25
C THR A 415 -14.37 1.54 -17.94
N GLY A 416 -13.66 0.79 -18.78
CA GLY A 416 -12.55 1.33 -19.57
C GLY A 416 -12.94 2.43 -20.55
N ALA A 417 -14.23 2.58 -20.89
CA ALA A 417 -14.75 3.67 -21.72
C ALA A 417 -14.60 5.07 -21.10
N GLN A 418 -14.33 5.14 -19.78
CA GLN A 418 -14.20 6.38 -19.02
C GLN A 418 -12.75 6.75 -18.67
N VAL A 419 -11.80 5.93 -19.12
CA VAL A 419 -10.38 6.09 -18.81
C VAL A 419 -9.67 6.80 -19.95
N TRP A 420 -8.84 7.79 -19.62
CA TRP A 420 -8.08 8.59 -20.57
C TRP A 420 -6.62 8.69 -20.11
N GLN A 421 -5.70 8.24 -20.96
CA GLN A 421 -4.27 8.24 -20.73
C GLN A 421 -3.62 9.38 -21.50
N ALA A 422 -3.15 10.40 -20.79
CA ALA A 422 -2.35 11.46 -21.37
C ALA A 422 -1.03 10.91 -21.90
N GLN A 423 -0.74 11.20 -23.16
CA GLN A 423 0.48 10.79 -23.84
C GLN A 423 1.48 11.95 -23.89
N SER A 424 2.76 11.64 -24.08
CA SER A 424 3.84 12.65 -24.19
C SER A 424 3.66 13.60 -25.39
N ASN A 425 2.98 13.16 -26.44
CA ASN A 425 2.62 13.97 -27.61
C ASN A 425 1.37 14.85 -27.41
N GLY A 426 0.83 14.90 -26.18
CA GLY A 426 -0.33 15.71 -25.83
C GLY A 426 -1.69 15.08 -26.17
N THR A 427 -1.72 13.88 -26.75
CA THR A 427 -2.99 13.18 -26.99
C THR A 427 -3.57 12.57 -25.70
N LEU A 428 -4.89 12.39 -25.67
CA LEU A 428 -5.60 11.66 -24.61
C LEU A 428 -6.11 10.35 -25.20
N ARG A 429 -5.42 9.24 -24.91
CA ARG A 429 -5.75 7.92 -25.45
C ARG A 429 -6.66 7.15 -24.51
N ASN A 430 -7.74 6.59 -25.04
CA ASN A 430 -8.54 5.61 -24.30
C ASN A 430 -7.89 4.20 -24.45
N PRO A 431 -7.58 3.50 -23.36
CA PRO A 431 -6.88 2.21 -23.42
C PRO A 431 -7.72 1.08 -24.01
N THR A 432 -9.06 1.14 -23.89
CA THR A 432 -9.97 0.09 -24.36
C THR A 432 -10.23 0.17 -25.86
N SER A 433 -10.51 1.36 -26.38
CA SER A 433 -10.70 1.56 -27.83
C SER A 433 -9.38 1.65 -28.59
N GLY A 434 -8.29 1.99 -27.89
CA GLY A 434 -6.98 2.26 -28.46
C GLY A 434 -6.86 3.58 -29.22
N ARG A 435 -7.93 4.41 -29.19
CA ARG A 435 -8.11 5.65 -29.94
C ARG A 435 -7.97 6.89 -29.06
N CYS A 436 -7.81 8.05 -29.67
CA CYS A 436 -7.57 9.33 -29.00
C CYS A 436 -8.81 10.22 -28.99
N LEU A 437 -8.95 11.06 -27.97
CA LEU A 437 -9.94 12.13 -27.93
C LEU A 437 -9.69 13.10 -29.08
N ASP A 438 -10.73 13.35 -29.86
CA ASP A 438 -10.65 14.04 -31.14
C ASP A 438 -11.79 15.06 -31.26
N ALA A 439 -11.47 16.29 -31.69
CA ALA A 439 -12.48 17.24 -32.12
C ALA A 439 -12.86 16.98 -33.58
N THR A 440 -14.13 16.67 -33.82
CA THR A 440 -14.62 16.19 -35.12
C THR A 440 -14.30 17.16 -36.25
N GLY A 441 -13.77 16.62 -37.35
CA GLY A 441 -13.51 17.37 -38.58
C GLY A 441 -12.38 18.38 -38.50
N ASN A 442 -11.48 18.26 -37.51
CA ASN A 442 -10.42 19.23 -37.23
C ASN A 442 -10.97 20.67 -37.08
N SER A 443 -12.19 20.79 -36.56
CA SER A 443 -12.90 22.06 -36.41
C SER A 443 -12.57 22.71 -35.06
N SER A 444 -12.46 24.04 -35.07
CA SER A 444 -12.36 24.89 -33.87
C SER A 444 -13.64 25.70 -33.62
N ALA A 445 -14.72 25.41 -34.34
CA ALA A 445 -16.01 26.06 -34.14
C ALA A 445 -16.62 25.66 -32.79
N ASP A 446 -17.31 26.60 -32.14
CA ASP A 446 -18.09 26.30 -30.94
C ASP A 446 -19.16 25.24 -31.25
N ALA A 447 -19.44 24.39 -30.27
CA ALA A 447 -20.30 23.22 -30.36
C ALA A 447 -19.79 22.06 -31.26
N THR A 448 -18.52 22.11 -31.70
CA THR A 448 -17.87 20.96 -32.36
C THR A 448 -17.84 19.77 -31.39
N ARG A 449 -18.46 18.63 -31.75
CA ARG A 449 -18.51 17.45 -30.89
C ARG A 449 -17.12 16.82 -30.73
N LEU A 450 -16.88 16.26 -29.55
CA LEU A 450 -15.75 15.38 -29.33
C LEU A 450 -16.15 13.93 -29.60
N GLN A 451 -15.22 13.19 -30.18
CA GLN A 451 -15.33 11.79 -30.55
C GLN A 451 -14.01 11.06 -30.22
N ILE A 452 -13.98 9.76 -30.44
CA ILE A 452 -12.72 9.02 -30.54
C ILE A 452 -12.33 8.81 -32.01
N TRP A 453 -11.03 8.91 -32.28
CA TRP A 453 -10.47 8.61 -33.59
C TRP A 453 -9.06 8.01 -33.44
N ASP A 454 -8.56 7.32 -34.46
CA ASP A 454 -7.18 6.83 -34.50
C ASP A 454 -6.19 7.96 -34.15
N CYS A 455 -5.16 7.61 -33.40
CA CYS A 455 -4.24 8.59 -32.84
C CYS A 455 -3.20 9.04 -33.87
N PHE A 456 -3.20 10.33 -34.20
CA PHE A 456 -2.20 10.95 -35.11
C PHE A 456 -1.61 12.25 -34.57
N ALA A 457 -2.03 12.72 -33.39
CA ALA A 457 -1.49 13.90 -32.70
C ALA A 457 -1.52 15.19 -33.55
N SER A 458 -2.51 15.32 -34.43
CA SER A 458 -2.85 16.58 -35.09
C SER A 458 -3.48 17.56 -34.10
N SER A 459 -3.61 18.82 -34.50
CA SER A 459 -4.11 19.92 -33.66
C SER A 459 -5.43 19.63 -32.95
N ASN A 460 -6.33 18.86 -33.56
CA ASN A 460 -7.63 18.48 -32.99
C ASN A 460 -7.59 17.29 -32.01
N GLN A 461 -6.41 16.71 -31.77
CA GLN A 461 -6.20 15.63 -30.80
C GLN A 461 -5.20 15.98 -29.70
N VAL A 462 -4.62 17.18 -29.73
CA VAL A 462 -3.65 17.63 -28.72
C VAL A 462 -4.38 18.46 -27.67
N TRP A 463 -4.22 18.04 -26.41
CA TRP A 463 -4.94 18.59 -25.27
C TRP A 463 -3.97 19.01 -24.18
N ARG A 464 -4.16 20.21 -23.66
CA ARG A 464 -3.49 20.68 -22.45
C ARG A 464 -4.43 20.51 -21.28
N LEU A 465 -4.07 19.59 -20.40
CA LEU A 465 -4.77 19.35 -19.14
C LEU A 465 -4.48 20.46 -18.12
N PRO A 466 -5.39 20.73 -17.17
CA PRO A 466 -5.19 21.72 -16.11
C PRO A 466 -3.90 21.45 -15.32
N ALA A 467 -3.24 22.49 -14.82
CA ALA A 467 -1.94 22.38 -14.14
C ALA A 467 -2.03 21.63 -12.82
#